data_AF-A0A2N2CK15-F1
#
_entry.id   AF-A0A2N2CK15-F1
#
_cell.length_a   1.000
_cell.length_b   1.000
_cell.length_c   1.000
_cell.angle_alpha   90.00
_cell.angle_beta   90.00
_cell.angle_gamma   90.00
#
_symmetry.space_group_name_H-M   'P 1'
#
loop_
_entity.id
_entity.type
_entity.pdbx_description
1 polymer ?
#
loop_
_entity_poly.entity_id
_entity_poly.type
_entity_poly.pdbx_seq_one_letter_code
_entity_poly.pdbx_strand_id
1 'polypeptide(L)'
;MQLNFILWLIVSIFIAIFAIQNGETVSIDLFFMKREMSQALVILASVGLGALVTGVLSTFGKVKKIRENKALSKKLKTLEAEHHTVSTKLETTVAENEELKKITTDLKSELDTTENQLKELKSQIKIVPVKPEVMEPVEEEPETEY
;
A
#
# COMPACT_ATOMS: atom_id res chain seq x y z
N MET A 1 -15.26 1.80 -32.83
CA MET A 1 -15.97 0.53 -33.14
C MET A 1 -16.60 0.61 -34.54
N GLN A 2 -17.57 1.49 -34.77
CA GLN A 2 -18.22 1.61 -36.10
C GLN A 2 -17.31 2.21 -37.20
N LEU A 3 -16.46 3.18 -36.87
CA LEU A 3 -15.53 3.78 -37.84
C LEU A 3 -14.53 2.76 -38.41
N ASN A 4 -14.00 1.88 -37.57
CA ASN A 4 -13.14 0.79 -38.02
C ASN A 4 -13.88 -0.16 -38.97
N PHE A 5 -15.14 -0.49 -38.67
CA PHE A 5 -15.96 -1.33 -39.54
C PHE A 5 -16.18 -0.69 -40.92
N ILE A 6 -16.50 0.61 -40.96
CA ILE A 6 -16.67 1.36 -42.20
C ILE A 6 -15.35 1.40 -42.99
N LEU A 7 -14.21 1.61 -42.33
CA LEU A 7 -12.89 1.57 -42.97
C LEU A 7 -12.60 0.20 -43.59
N TRP A 8 -12.87 -0.90 -42.87
CA TRP A 8 -12.70 -2.26 -43.41
C TRP A 8 -13.63 -2.53 -44.61
N LEU A 9 -14.85 -2.00 -44.59
CA LEU A 9 -15.78 -2.12 -45.71
C LEU A 9 -15.24 -1.42 -46.96
N ILE A 10 -14.71 -0.21 -46.80
CA ILE A 10 -14.07 0.55 -47.89
C ILE A 10 -12.87 -0.22 -48.46
N VAL A 11 -11.99 -0.73 -47.60
CA VAL A 11 -10.83 -1.55 -48.01
C VAL A 11 -11.27 -2.81 -48.76
N SER A 12 -12.34 -3.47 -48.30
CA SER A 12 -12.88 -4.66 -48.96
C SER A 12 -13.36 -4.37 -50.38
N ILE A 13 -14.03 -3.22 -50.60
CA ILE A 13 -14.44 -2.77 -51.93
C ILE A 13 -13.22 -2.55 -52.84
N PHE A 14 -12.15 -1.93 -52.33
CA PHE A 14 -10.91 -1.78 -53.09
C PHE A 14 -10.29 -3.12 -53.48
N ILE A 15 -10.27 -4.10 -52.57
CA ILE A 15 -9.77 -5.46 -52.85
C ILE A 15 -10.62 -6.13 -53.95
N ALA A 16 -11.95 -5.98 -53.91
CA ALA A 16 -12.83 -6.54 -54.93
C ALA A 16 -12.59 -5.90 -56.32
N ILE A 17 -12.48 -4.58 -56.39
CA ILE A 17 -12.15 -3.87 -57.64
C ILE A 17 -10.79 -4.33 -58.16
N PHE A 18 -9.80 -4.42 -57.27
CA PHE A 18 -8.46 -4.89 -57.61
C PHE A 18 -8.50 -6.31 -58.20
N ALA A 19 -9.32 -7.20 -57.64
CA ALA A 19 -9.45 -8.57 -58.12
C ALA A 19 -10.09 -8.64 -59.52
N ILE A 20 -11.10 -7.82 -59.78
CA ILE A 20 -11.76 -7.75 -61.09
C ILE A 20 -10.79 -7.21 -62.15
N GLN A 21 -10.06 -6.13 -61.84
CA GLN A 21 -9.13 -5.50 -62.79
C GLN A 21 -7.89 -6.35 -63.08
N ASN A 22 -7.43 -7.14 -62.11
CA ASN A 22 -6.25 -7.99 -62.22
C ASN A 22 -6.61 -9.47 -62.36
N GLY A 23 -7.76 -9.75 -62.98
CA GLY A 23 -8.26 -11.11 -63.18
C GLY A 23 -7.44 -11.94 -64.17
N GLU A 24 -6.62 -11.28 -65.01
CA GLU A 24 -5.76 -11.92 -66.01
C GLU A 24 -4.85 -12.99 -65.40
N THR A 25 -4.63 -14.05 -66.17
CA THR A 25 -3.77 -15.16 -65.78
C THR A 25 -2.32 -14.85 -66.10
N VAL A 26 -1.47 -14.99 -65.09
CA VAL A 26 -0.03 -14.86 -65.21
C VAL A 26 0.64 -16.21 -64.95
N SER A 27 1.68 -16.48 -65.72
CA SER A 27 2.55 -17.65 -65.50
C SER A 27 3.43 -17.39 -64.28
N ILE A 28 3.31 -18.21 -63.25
CA ILE A 28 4.15 -18.13 -62.06
C ILE A 28 5.03 -19.37 -61.96
N ASP A 29 6.32 -19.11 -61.79
CA ASP A 29 7.32 -20.10 -61.45
C ASP A 29 7.50 -20.11 -59.92
N LEU A 30 6.74 -20.97 -59.24
CA LEU A 30 7.01 -21.27 -57.84
C LEU A 30 8.21 -22.22 -57.79
N PHE A 31 9.00 -22.17 -56.72
CA PHE A 31 10.23 -22.95 -56.53
C PHE A 31 10.20 -24.41 -57.02
N PHE A 32 9.03 -25.06 -56.99
CA PHE A 32 8.84 -26.45 -57.44
C PHE A 32 7.68 -26.64 -58.44
N MET A 33 6.99 -25.58 -58.88
CA MET A 33 5.80 -25.72 -59.73
C MET A 33 5.58 -24.48 -60.60
N LYS A 34 5.46 -24.71 -61.91
CA LYS A 34 5.01 -23.71 -62.89
C LYS A 34 3.50 -23.86 -63.10
N ARG A 35 2.74 -22.79 -62.88
CA ARG A 35 1.28 -22.80 -63.07
C ARG A 35 0.79 -21.42 -63.50
N GLU A 36 -0.21 -21.42 -64.38
CA GLU A 36 -0.97 -20.23 -64.71
C GLU A 36 -2.08 -20.00 -63.67
N MET A 37 -2.06 -18.82 -63.05
CA MET A 37 -3.01 -18.43 -62.02
C MET A 37 -3.42 -16.97 -62.24
N SER A 38 -4.61 -16.60 -61.77
CA SER A 38 -5.02 -15.19 -61.80
C SER A 38 -4.08 -14.33 -60.95
N GLN A 39 -3.63 -13.19 -61.48
CA GLN A 39 -2.74 -12.26 -60.77
C GLN A 39 -3.36 -11.77 -59.46
N ALA A 40 -4.66 -11.50 -59.47
CA ALA A 40 -5.43 -11.14 -58.28
C ALA A 40 -5.31 -12.18 -57.15
N LEU A 41 -5.41 -13.46 -57.48
CA LEU A 41 -5.34 -14.56 -56.50
C LEU A 41 -3.96 -14.62 -55.85
N VAL A 42 -2.91 -14.39 -56.62
CA VAL A 42 -1.52 -14.45 -56.18
C VAL A 42 -1.22 -13.32 -55.20
N ILE A 43 -1.67 -12.11 -55.53
CA ILE A 43 -1.49 -10.93 -54.67
C ILE A 43 -2.31 -11.09 -53.39
N LEU A 44 -3.56 -11.55 -53.49
CA LEU A 44 -4.41 -11.81 -52.33
C LEU A 44 -3.79 -12.85 -51.40
N ALA A 45 -3.26 -13.96 -51.94
CA ALA A 45 -2.59 -14.99 -51.15
C ALA A 45 -1.32 -14.45 -50.47
N SER A 46 -0.52 -13.65 -51.19
CA SER A 46 0.73 -13.08 -50.66
C SER A 46 0.47 -12.08 -49.54
N VAL A 47 -0.47 -11.14 -49.74
CA VAL A 47 -0.88 -10.17 -48.72
C VAL A 47 -1.54 -10.89 -47.53
N GLY A 48 -2.39 -11.88 -47.79
CA GLY A 48 -3.03 -12.69 -46.76
C GLY A 48 -2.02 -13.43 -45.88
N LEU A 49 -1.00 -14.05 -46.50
CA LEU A 49 0.10 -14.69 -45.77
C LEU A 49 0.93 -13.68 -44.96
N GLY A 50 1.22 -12.51 -45.53
CA GLY A 50 1.92 -11.43 -44.80
C GLY A 50 1.12 -10.94 -43.58
N ALA A 51 -0.19 -10.72 -43.74
CA ALA A 51 -1.10 -10.35 -42.65
C ALA A 51 -1.19 -11.46 -41.58
N LEU A 52 -1.21 -12.72 -42.00
CA LEU A 52 -1.23 -13.86 -41.08
C LEU A 52 0.06 -13.94 -40.26
N VAL A 53 1.23 -13.86 -40.91
CA VAL A 53 2.53 -13.89 -40.22
C VAL A 53 2.66 -12.73 -39.24
N THR A 54 2.34 -11.51 -39.68
CA THR A 54 2.38 -10.32 -38.80
C THR A 54 1.38 -10.43 -37.65
N GLY A 55 0.18 -10.94 -37.91
CA GLY A 55 -0.83 -11.22 -36.90
C GLY A 55 -0.33 -12.18 -35.83
N VAL A 56 0.25 -13.31 -36.24
CA VAL A 56 0.85 -14.30 -35.34
C VAL A 56 2.02 -13.69 -34.55
N LEU A 57 2.98 -13.04 -35.20
CA LEU A 57 4.12 -12.40 -34.54
C LEU A 57 3.70 -11.31 -33.55
N SER A 58 2.62 -10.58 -33.82
CA SER A 58 2.09 -9.55 -32.92
C SER A 58 1.61 -10.11 -31.58
N THR A 59 1.20 -11.38 -31.53
CA THR A 59 0.71 -12.02 -30.29
C THR A 59 1.84 -12.35 -29.33
N PHE A 60 3.02 -12.74 -29.85
CA PHE A 60 4.18 -13.08 -29.02
C PHE A 60 4.65 -11.89 -28.16
N GLY A 61 4.63 -10.67 -28.71
CA GLY A 61 4.98 -9.45 -27.96
C GLY A 61 4.01 -9.13 -26.81
N LYS A 62 2.74 -9.51 -26.94
CA LYS A 62 1.69 -9.22 -25.93
C LYS A 62 1.84 -10.08 -24.67
N VAL A 63 2.37 -11.30 -24.78
CA VAL A 63 2.53 -12.22 -23.64
C VAL A 63 3.44 -11.63 -22.56
N LYS A 64 4.57 -11.03 -22.93
CA LYS A 64 5.48 -10.38 -21.97
C LYS A 64 4.78 -9.25 -21.22
N LYS A 65 4.04 -8.40 -21.94
CA LYS A 65 3.29 -7.28 -21.37
C LYS A 65 2.18 -7.73 -20.43
N ILE A 66 1.48 -8.80 -20.76
CA ILE A 66 0.46 -9.39 -19.87
C ILE A 66 1.09 -9.88 -18.56
N ARG A 67 2.26 -10.54 -18.64
CA ARG A 67 2.98 -11.02 -17.44
C ARG A 67 3.48 -9.85 -16.57
N GLU A 68 4.08 -8.83 -17.17
CA GLU A 68 4.49 -7.60 -16.48
C GLU A 68 3.30 -6.93 -15.78
N ASN A 69 2.17 -6.76 -16.48
CA ASN A 69 0.98 -6.14 -15.92
C ASN A 69 0.41 -6.95 -14.73
N LYS A 70 0.38 -8.29 -14.85
CA LYS A 70 -0.06 -9.15 -13.74
C LYS A 70 0.88 -9.07 -12.53
N ALA A 71 2.19 -8.96 -12.76
CA ALA A 71 3.16 -8.79 -11.68
C ALA A 71 3.01 -7.43 -10.99
N LEU A 72 2.85 -6.35 -11.76
CA LEU A 72 2.59 -5.01 -11.24
C LEU A 72 1.28 -4.95 -10.44
N SER A 73 0.20 -5.54 -10.96
CA SER A 73 -1.09 -5.60 -10.27
C SER A 73 -0.99 -6.35 -8.93
N LYS A 74 -0.20 -7.43 -8.86
CA LYS A 74 0.06 -8.11 -7.58
C LYS A 74 0.82 -7.23 -6.60
N LYS A 75 1.87 -6.53 -7.05
CA LYS A 75 2.63 -5.60 -6.20
C LYS A 75 1.77 -4.46 -5.67
N LEU A 76 0.85 -3.96 -6.50
CA LEU A 76 -0.09 -2.92 -6.10
C LEU A 76 -0.98 -3.42 -4.95
N LYS A 77 -1.58 -4.61 -5.11
CA LYS A 77 -2.42 -5.21 -4.06
C LYS A 77 -1.67 -5.47 -2.75
N THR A 78 -0.43 -5.93 -2.82
CA THR A 78 0.38 -6.14 -1.61
C THR A 78 0.68 -4.82 -0.92
N LEU A 79 1.03 -3.78 -1.69
CA LEU A 79 1.34 -2.47 -1.16
C LEU A 79 0.11 -1.78 -0.55
N GLU A 80 -1.07 -1.94 -1.16
CA GLU A 80 -2.35 -1.49 -0.60
C GLU A 80 -2.66 -2.18 0.73
N ALA A 81 -2.43 -3.49 0.84
CA ALA A 81 -2.66 -4.25 2.08
C ALA A 81 -1.66 -3.84 3.18
N GLU A 82 -0.39 -3.64 2.83
CA GLU A 82 0.62 -3.12 3.75
C GLU A 82 0.27 -1.71 4.23
N HIS A 83 -0.12 -0.81 3.32
CA HIS A 83 -0.55 0.54 3.66
C HIS A 83 -1.75 0.52 4.60
N HIS A 84 -2.77 -0.31 4.33
CA HIS A 84 -3.91 -0.46 5.21
C HIS A 84 -3.49 -0.93 6.61
N THR A 85 -2.60 -1.92 6.69
CA THR A 85 -2.10 -2.46 7.97
C THR A 85 -1.28 -1.41 8.75
N VAL A 86 -0.46 -0.63 8.05
CA VAL A 86 0.32 0.45 8.68
C VAL A 86 -0.61 1.58 9.15
N SER A 87 -1.61 1.95 8.34
CA SER A 87 -2.59 2.98 8.69
C SER A 87 -3.38 2.61 9.93
N THR A 88 -3.86 1.36 10.04
CA THR A 88 -4.58 0.91 11.24
C THR A 88 -3.69 0.91 12.48
N LYS A 89 -2.44 0.45 12.36
CA LYS A 89 -1.46 0.52 13.46
C LYS A 89 -1.15 1.94 13.88
N LEU A 90 -1.09 2.88 12.93
CA LEU A 90 -0.89 4.29 13.22
C LEU A 90 -2.07 4.84 14.03
N GLU A 91 -3.30 4.56 13.61
CA GLU A 91 -4.53 4.96 14.31
C GLU A 91 -4.57 4.42 15.75
N THR A 92 -4.26 3.13 15.96
CA THR A 92 -4.22 2.55 17.31
C THR A 92 -3.13 3.19 18.17
N THR A 93 -1.94 3.40 17.62
CA THR A 93 -0.81 4.03 18.34
C THR A 93 -1.15 5.47 18.73
N VAL A 94 -1.86 6.20 17.87
CA VAL A 94 -2.33 7.56 18.16
C VAL A 94 -3.36 7.55 19.29
N ALA A 95 -4.31 6.62 19.26
CA ALA A 95 -5.30 6.47 20.33
C ALA A 95 -4.65 6.12 21.67
N GLU A 96 -3.70 5.18 21.69
CA GLU A 96 -2.93 4.83 22.88
C GLU A 96 -2.13 6.02 23.42
N ASN A 97 -1.53 6.84 22.55
CA ASN A 97 -0.82 8.05 22.97
C ASN A 97 -1.75 9.11 23.57
N GLU A 98 -2.95 9.29 23.03
CA GLU A 98 -3.97 10.18 23.60
C GLU A 98 -4.41 9.71 24.99
N GLU A 99 -4.62 8.40 25.17
CA GLU A 99 -4.97 7.82 26.47
C GLU A 99 -3.84 7.97 27.49
N LEU A 100 -2.61 7.64 27.11
CA LEU A 100 -1.43 7.83 27.96
C LEU A 100 -1.24 9.30 28.37
N LYS A 101 -1.49 10.25 27.45
CA LYS A 101 -1.46 11.68 27.77
C LYS A 101 -2.48 12.04 28.85
N LYS A 102 -3.73 11.57 28.73
CA LYS A 102 -4.77 11.79 29.75
C LYS A 102 -4.35 11.26 31.11
N ILE A 103 -3.87 10.02 31.16
CA ILE A 103 -3.37 9.40 32.39
C ILE A 103 -2.23 10.23 33.00
N THR A 104 -1.28 10.69 32.18
CA THR A 104 -0.18 11.54 32.70
C THR A 104 -0.66 12.89 33.23
N THR A 105 -1.69 13.50 32.65
CA THR A 105 -2.28 14.73 33.19
C THR A 105 -3.03 14.49 34.50
N ASP A 106 -3.80 13.40 34.59
CA ASP A 106 -4.57 13.06 35.79
C ASP A 106 -3.64 12.74 36.96
N LEU A 107 -2.61 11.91 36.74
CA LEU A 107 -1.59 11.59 37.73
C LEU A 107 -0.84 12.85 38.22
N LYS A 108 -0.58 13.81 37.33
CA LYS A 108 0.07 15.07 37.72
C LYS A 108 -0.82 15.89 38.65
N SER A 109 -2.12 15.94 38.37
CA SER A 109 -3.11 16.60 39.25
C SER A 109 -3.20 15.93 40.63
N GLU A 110 -3.22 14.60 40.66
CA GLU A 110 -3.19 13.84 41.92
C GLU A 110 -1.89 14.04 42.71
N LEU A 111 -0.74 14.12 42.02
CA LEU A 111 0.55 14.41 42.63
C LEU A 111 0.55 15.80 43.28
N ASP A 112 0.11 16.83 42.55
CA ASP A 112 0.02 18.21 43.06
C ASP A 112 -0.90 18.28 44.28
N THR A 113 -2.01 17.55 44.26
CA THR A 113 -2.95 17.47 45.40
C THR A 113 -2.31 16.80 46.61
N THR A 114 -1.60 15.69 46.39
CA THR A 114 -0.92 14.94 47.45
C THR A 114 0.23 15.75 48.06
N GLU A 115 1.01 16.46 47.23
CA GLU A 115 2.08 17.35 47.69
C GLU A 115 1.53 18.48 48.57
N ASN A 116 0.40 19.08 48.17
CA ASN A 116 -0.28 20.11 48.97
C ASN A 116 -0.76 19.56 50.32
N GLN A 117 -1.39 18.38 50.33
CA GLN A 117 -1.79 17.71 51.57
C GLN A 117 -0.60 17.41 52.48
N LEU A 118 0.52 16.93 51.93
CA LEU A 118 1.73 16.60 52.68
C LEU A 118 2.35 17.86 53.30
N LYS A 119 2.35 18.98 52.56
CA LYS A 119 2.82 20.28 53.04
C LYS A 119 1.94 20.82 54.18
N GLU A 120 0.64 20.63 54.07
CA GLU A 120 -0.33 21.01 55.10
C GLU A 120 -0.20 20.15 56.37
N LEU A 121 -0.08 18.83 56.23
CA LEU A 121 0.23 17.90 57.32
C LEU A 121 1.55 18.27 58.02
N LYS A 122 2.60 18.59 57.25
CA LYS A 122 3.89 19.04 57.82
C LYS A 122 3.79 20.35 58.59
N SER A 123 2.91 21.26 58.17
CA SER A 123 2.63 22.51 58.89
C SER A 123 1.89 22.27 60.21
N GLN A 124 1.00 21.27 60.24
CA GLN A 124 0.26 20.86 61.44
C GLN A 124 1.14 20.10 62.45
N ILE A 125 2.22 19.45 62.00
CA ILE A 125 3.30 18.94 62.86
C ILE A 125 4.19 20.13 63.27
N LYS A 126 3.62 21.05 64.04
CA LYS A 126 4.40 22.02 64.81
C LYS A 126 5.10 21.24 65.90
N ILE A 127 6.41 21.12 65.80
CA ILE A 127 7.29 20.56 66.83
C ILE A 127 6.90 21.23 68.16
N VAL A 128 6.25 20.50 69.06
CA VAL A 128 6.14 20.91 70.46
C VAL A 128 7.51 20.61 71.05
N PRO A 129 8.32 21.61 71.42
CA PRO A 129 9.51 21.33 72.20
C PRO A 129 9.02 20.86 73.57
N VAL A 130 9.16 19.57 73.87
CA VAL A 130 9.01 19.08 75.24
C VAL A 130 10.16 19.71 76.03
N LYS A 131 9.83 20.73 76.83
CA LYS A 131 10.74 21.32 77.80
C LYS A 131 11.11 20.20 78.80
N PRO A 132 12.40 19.89 79.02
CA PRO A 132 12.76 18.96 80.08
C PRO A 132 12.30 19.57 81.41
N GLU A 133 11.35 18.90 82.06
CA GLU A 133 10.97 19.17 83.44
C GLU A 133 12.14 18.70 84.31
N VAL A 134 12.90 19.66 84.84
CA VAL A 134 13.95 19.38 85.82
C VAL A 134 13.23 18.94 87.09
N MET A 135 13.21 17.63 87.35
CA MET A 135 12.85 17.11 88.67
C MET A 135 13.91 17.62 89.65
N GLU A 136 13.51 18.41 90.64
CA GLU A 136 14.36 18.73 91.78
C GLU A 136 14.76 17.41 92.47
N PRO A 137 16.03 17.26 92.88
CA PRO A 137 16.48 16.04 93.54
C PRO A 137 15.71 15.89 94.85
N VAL A 138 15.05 14.74 94.99
CA VAL A 138 14.44 14.30 96.24
C VAL A 138 15.57 14.17 97.27
N GLU A 139 15.49 14.92 98.37
CA GLU A 139 16.37 14.74 99.53
C GLU A 139 16.21 13.30 100.05
N GLU A 140 17.27 12.50 99.97
CA GLU A 140 17.37 11.22 100.66
C GLU A 140 17.49 11.51 102.16
N GLU A 141 16.48 11.14 102.95
CA GLU A 141 16.60 11.05 104.40
C GLU A 141 17.66 10.00 104.76
N PRO A 142 18.55 10.28 105.72
CA PRO A 142 19.58 9.31 106.10
C PRO A 142 18.97 8.11 106.81
N GLU A 143 19.07 6.93 106.17
CA GLU A 143 18.85 5.65 106.84
C GLU A 143 19.81 5.53 108.03
N THR A 144 19.23 5.31 109.21
CA THR A 144 19.95 5.05 110.45
C THR A 144 20.25 3.55 110.53
N GLU A 145 21.52 3.17 110.47
CA GLU A 145 21.99 1.82 110.81
C GLU A 145 22.87 1.87 112.07
N TYR A 146 22.50 1.02 113.03
CA TYR A 146 23.12 0.81 114.35
C TYR A 146 24.35 -0.09 114.29
#